data_AF-A0A847LGS8-F1
#
_entry.id   AF-A0A847LGS8-F1
#
_cell.length_a   1.000
_cell.length_b   1.000
_cell.length_c   1.000
_cell.angle_alpha   90.00
_cell.angle_beta   90.00
_cell.angle_gamma   90.00
#
_symmetry.space_group_name_H-M   'P 1'
#
loop_
_entity.id
_entity.type
_entity.pdbx_description
1 polymer ?
#
loop_
_entity_poly.entity_id
_entity_poly.type
_entity_poly.pdbx_seq_one_letter_code
_entity_poly.pdbx_strand_id
1 'polypeptide(L)' 'MEKASRADLEAWVAQWRAVGPELALLRRQQLAIFDLHETIDGFNDAFAAAVSQCPPGLDSGLVEQQRVFSRWNP' A
#
# COMPACT_ATOMS: atom_id res chain seq x y z
N MET A 1 9.66 1.40 23.47
CA MET A 1 9.75 2.30 22.31
C MET A 1 10.33 3.61 22.80
N GLU A 2 11.55 3.93 22.40
CA GLU A 2 12.22 5.17 22.80
C GLU A 2 11.47 6.38 22.21
N LYS A 3 11.27 7.43 23.01
CA LYS A 3 10.54 8.63 22.56
C LYS A 3 11.48 9.52 21.78
N ALA A 4 11.06 9.96 20.59
CA ALA A 4 11.82 10.89 19.77
C ALA A 4 12.14 12.17 20.57
N SER A 5 13.39 12.60 20.49
CA SER A 5 13.83 13.84 21.13
C SER A 5 13.30 15.06 20.38
N ARG A 6 13.34 16.22 21.03
CA ARG A 6 12.98 17.49 20.38
C ARG A 6 13.86 17.79 19.16
N ALA A 7 15.15 17.46 19.25
CA ALA A 7 16.10 17.63 18.15
C ALA A 7 15.73 16.76 16.94
N ASP A 8 15.25 15.53 17.17
CA ASP A 8 14.80 14.63 16.11
C ASP A 8 13.58 15.19 15.38
N LEU A 9 12.63 15.77 16.13
CA LEU A 9 11.45 16.41 15.56
C LEU A 9 11.81 17.67 14.75
N GLU A 10 12.72 18.49 15.26
CA GLU A 10 13.18 19.69 14.55
C GLU A 10 13.92 19.34 13.25
N ALA A 11 14.78 18.32 13.28
CA ALA A 11 15.46 17.80 12.10
C ALA A 11 14.47 17.22 11.07
N TRP A 12 13.47 16.47 11.54
CA TRP A 12 12.42 15.91 10.68
C TRP A 12 11.60 17.01 10.00
N VAL A 13 11.19 18.05 10.74
CA VAL A 13 10.47 19.20 10.17
C VAL A 13 11.34 19.96 9.15
N ALA A 14 12.62 20.17 9.46
CA ALA A 14 13.55 20.83 8.54
C ALA A 14 13.70 20.04 7.22
N GLN A 15 13.80 18.72 7.31
CA GLN A 15 13.84 17.83 6.15
C GLN A 15 12.57 17.97 5.30
N TRP A 16 11.38 17.97 5.91
CA TRP A 16 10.13 18.13 5.19
C TRP A 16 9.98 19.50 4.53
N ARG A 17 10.50 20.57 5.15
CA ARG A 17 10.51 21.90 4.53
C ARG A 17 11.40 21.95 3.30
N ALA A 18 12.54 21.26 3.33
CA ALA A 18 13.46 21.20 2.20
C ALA A 18 12.89 20.34 1.05
N VAL A 19 12.42 19.13 1.36
CA VAL A 19 12.03 18.14 0.36
C VAL A 19 10.57 18.26 -0.10
N GLY A 20 9.70 18.87 0.71
CA GLY A 20 8.27 19.03 0.43
C GLY A 20 7.96 19.67 -0.94
N PRO A 21 8.63 20.77 -1.34
CA PRO A 21 8.44 21.38 -2.66
C PRO A 21 8.77 20.44 -3.83
N GLU A 22 9.83 19.64 -3.70
CA GLU A 22 10.24 18.66 -4.72
C GLU A 22 9.21 17.53 -4.84
N LEU A 23 8.72 17.01 -3.71
CA LEU A 23 7.65 16.02 -3.70
C LEU A 23 6.35 16.56 -4.31
N ALA A 24 6.03 17.83 -4.06
CA ALA A 24 4.86 18.47 -4.66
C ALA A 24 5.01 18.62 -6.18
N LEU A 25 6.21 18.92 -6.67
CA LEU A 25 6.50 18.96 -8.10
C LEU A 25 6.37 17.56 -8.73
N LEU A 26 6.99 16.56 -8.12
CA LEU A 26 6.90 15.16 -8.56
C LEU A 26 5.45 14.70 -8.62
N ARG A 27 4.66 14.99 -7.58
CA ARG A 27 3.23 14.67 -7.57
C ARG A 27 2.47 15.30 -8.73
N ARG A 28 2.73 16.59 -9.04
CA ARG A 28 2.08 17.25 -10.19
C ARG A 28 2.48 16.60 -11.52
N GLN A 29 3.75 16.26 -11.68
CA GLN A 29 4.24 15.57 -12.89
C GLN A 29 3.59 14.20 -13.05
N GLN A 30 3.49 13.42 -11.97
CA GLN A 30 2.82 12.12 -11.97
C GLN A 30 1.35 12.26 -12.30
N LEU A 31 0.63 13.20 -11.68
CA LEU A 31 -0.80 13.42 -11.97
C LEU A 31 -1.04 13.89 -13.41
N ALA A 32 -0.11 14.63 -14.01
CA ALA A 32 -0.25 15.11 -15.39
C ALA A 32 -0.18 13.98 -16.43
N ILE A 33 0.46 12.86 -16.10
CA ILE A 33 0.62 11.71 -16.99
C ILE A 33 -0.19 10.48 -16.53
N PHE A 34 -0.89 10.59 -15.39
CA PHE A 34 -1.63 9.48 -14.82
C PHE A 34 -2.99 9.35 -15.48
N ASP A 35 -3.19 8.24 -16.20
CA ASP A 35 -4.50 7.86 -16.70
C ASP A 35 -5.25 7.05 -15.64
N LEU A 36 -6.22 7.70 -15.01
CA LEU A 36 -7.07 7.09 -13.98
C LEU A 36 -7.94 5.97 -14.56
N HIS A 37 -8.44 6.13 -15.78
CA HIS A 37 -9.33 5.14 -16.39
C HIS A 37 -8.55 3.88 -16.74
N GLU A 38 -7.41 4.02 -17.39
CA GLU A 38 -6.52 2.89 -17.71
C GLU A 38 -6.10 2.14 -16.43
N THR A 39 -5.78 2.88 -15.37
CA THR A 39 -5.38 2.28 -14.09
C THR A 39 -6.53 1.48 -13.47
N ILE A 40 -7.75 2.03 -13.46
CA ILE A 40 -8.94 1.33 -12.93
C ILE A 40 -9.21 0.06 -13.74
N ASP A 41 -9.16 0.14 -15.06
CA ASP A 41 -9.40 -0.99 -15.94
C ASP A 41 -8.34 -2.09 -15.71
N GLY A 42 -7.06 -1.72 -15.59
CA GLY A 42 -5.99 -2.66 -15.24
C GLY A 42 -6.20 -3.35 -13.88
N PHE A 43 -6.70 -2.63 -12.87
CA PHE A 43 -7.04 -3.24 -11.57
C PHE A 43 -8.23 -4.21 -11.68
N ASN A 44 -9.25 -3.86 -12.45
CA ASN A 44 -10.41 -4.72 -12.68
C ASN A 44 -10.00 -6.01 -13.41
N ASP A 45 -9.15 -5.90 -14.42
CA ASP A 45 -8.63 -7.04 -15.17
C ASP A 45 -7.78 -7.95 -14.29
N ALA A 46 -6.89 -7.38 -13.47
CA ALA A 46 -6.10 -8.15 -12.51
C ALA A 46 -6.98 -8.88 -11.50
N PHE A 47 -8.03 -8.22 -11.01
CA PHE A 47 -9.00 -8.85 -10.10
C PHE A 47 -9.78 -9.97 -10.78
N ALA A 48 -10.31 -9.75 -11.98
CA ALA A 48 -11.04 -10.76 -12.75
C ALA A 48 -10.16 -11.97 -13.06
N ALA A 49 -8.91 -11.74 -13.45
CA ALA A 49 -7.92 -12.80 -13.65
C ALA A 49 -7.69 -13.59 -12.36
N ALA A 50 -7.51 -12.92 -11.21
CA ALA A 50 -7.33 -13.58 -9.92
C ALA A 50 -8.54 -14.43 -9.53
N VAL A 51 -9.77 -13.92 -9.70
CA VAL A 51 -11.01 -14.67 -9.45
C VAL A 51 -11.11 -15.90 -10.36
N SER A 52 -10.70 -15.79 -11.63
CA SER A 52 -10.74 -16.92 -12.57
C SER A 52 -9.73 -18.02 -12.23
N GLN A 53 -8.56 -17.67 -11.69
CA GLN A 53 -7.47 -18.61 -11.38
C GLN A 53 -7.58 -19.18 -9.97
N CYS A 54 -8.12 -18.40 -9.05
CA CYS A 54 -8.35 -18.76 -7.66
C CYS A 54 -9.81 -18.45 -7.30
N PRO A 55 -10.75 -19.32 -7.70
CA PRO A 55 -12.15 -19.12 -7.38
C PRO A 55 -12.34 -19.07 -5.86
N PRO A 56 -13.25 -18.23 -5.37
CA PRO A 56 -13.49 -18.12 -3.94
C PRO A 56 -13.90 -19.49 -3.36
N GLY A 57 -13.23 -19.89 -2.29
CA GLY A 57 -13.59 -21.07 -1.54
C GLY A 57 -14.92 -20.89 -0.79
N LEU A 58 -15.47 -21.99 -0.28
CA LEU A 58 -16.65 -21.96 0.60
C LEU A 58 -16.34 -21.30 1.96
N ASP A 59 -15.05 -21.29 2.32
CA ASP A 59 -14.57 -20.80 3.60
C ASP A 59 -13.96 -19.41 3.44
N SER A 60 -14.16 -18.58 4.47
CA SER A 60 -13.56 -17.25 4.50
C SER A 60 -12.04 -17.31 4.68
N GLY A 61 -11.35 -16.25 4.27
CA GLY A 61 -9.91 -16.10 4.52
C GLY A 61 -9.55 -16.21 6.02
N LEU A 62 -10.48 -15.89 6.93
CA LEU A 62 -10.27 -16.05 8.37
C LEU A 62 -10.22 -17.52 8.81
N VAL A 63 -11.09 -18.37 8.26
CA VAL A 63 -11.08 -19.82 8.51
C VAL A 63 -9.79 -20.43 7.97
N GLU A 64 -9.37 -19.99 6.79
CA GLU A 64 -8.11 -20.43 6.18
C GLU A 64 -6.89 -19.97 7.00
N GLN A 65 -6.88 -18.73 7.49
CA GLN A 65 -5.83 -18.23 8.38
C GLN A 65 -5.75 -19.03 9.68
N GLN A 66 -6.89 -19.33 10.32
CA GLN A 66 -6.95 -20.18 11.51
C GLN A 66 -6.38 -21.57 11.23
N ARG A 67 -6.75 -22.17 10.10
CA ARG A 67 -6.25 -23.48 9.65
C ARG A 67 -4.74 -23.46 9.45
N VAL A 68 -4.18 -22.40 8.85
CA VAL A 68 -2.74 -22.23 8.66
C VAL A 68 -2.04 -22.06 10.00
N PHE A 69 -2.53 -21.21 10.90
CA PHE A 69 -1.93 -21.01 12.22
C PHE A 69 -1.98 -22.27 13.09
N SER A 70 -3.03 -23.09 12.99
CA SER A 70 -3.07 -24.39 13.66
C SER A 70 -2.05 -25.40 13.11
N ARG A 71 -1.68 -25.29 11.82
CA ARG A 71 -0.59 -26.10 11.22
C ARG A 71 0.79 -25.54 11.56
N TRP A 72 0.88 -24.23 11.73
CA TRP A 72 2.08 -23.52 12.16
C TRP A 72 2.21 -23.59 13.68
N ASN A 73 2.32 -24.80 14.19
CA ASN A 73 2.68 -25.05 15.59
C ASN A 73 4.21 -25.26 15.63
N PRO A 74 5.01 -24.34 16.22
CA PRO A 74 6.44 -24.57 16.45
C PRO A 74 6.69 -25.70 17.45
#